data_AF-A0A7S2RKQ0-F1
#
_entry.id   AF-A0A7S2RKQ0-F1
#
_cell.length_a   1.000
_cell.length_b   1.000
_cell.length_c   1.000
_cell.angle_alpha   90.00
_cell.angle_beta   90.00
_cell.angle_gamma   90.00
#
_symmetry.space_group_name_H-M   'P 1'
#
loop_
_entity.id
_entity.type
_entity.pdbx_description
1 polymer ?
#
loop_
_entity_poly.entity_id
_entity_poly.type
_entity_poly.pdbx_seq_one_letter_code
_entity_poly.pdbx_strand_id
1 'polypeptide(L)'
;FSVAYQLALHHIHRSQNKSNIWIISANRNCRSIYYAVKLKKLKKGYKGKCNIHFLITRPELQDFPKLTGIKMHRGYLTYDLLKDLDLPPPTTPFHDMLMIVSGTQKFQEGVTFTLQKAGYGDSNLRVLQATV
;
A
#
# COMPACT_ATOMS: atom_id res chain seq x y z
N PHE A 1 -10.51 5.18 10.19
CA PHE A 1 -9.31 5.45 9.37
C PHE A 1 -8.19 4.59 9.89
N SER A 2 -7.48 3.82 9.04
CA SER A 2 -6.34 3.06 9.55
C SER A 2 -5.25 4.05 9.98
N VAL A 3 -4.66 3.81 11.15
CA VAL A 3 -3.55 4.62 11.69
C VAL A 3 -2.42 4.76 10.66
N ALA A 4 -2.18 3.72 9.86
CA ALA A 4 -1.25 3.73 8.74
C ALA A 4 -1.51 4.85 7.71
N TYR A 5 -2.78 5.10 7.36
CA TYR A 5 -3.13 6.18 6.42
C TYR A 5 -2.83 7.56 6.99
N GLN A 6 -3.16 7.80 8.26
CA GLN A 6 -2.88 9.08 8.92
C GLN A 6 -1.38 9.32 9.09
N LEU A 7 -0.61 8.29 9.45
CA LEU A 7 0.84 8.38 9.55
C LEU A 7 1.50 8.63 8.19
N ALA A 8 1.02 7.99 7.13
CA ALA A 8 1.49 8.26 5.77
C ALA A 8 1.23 9.73 5.40
N LEU A 9 0.00 10.23 5.60
CA LEU A 9 -0.32 11.64 5.33
C LEU A 9 0.53 12.61 6.16
N HIS A 10 0.72 12.33 7.45
CA HIS A 10 1.53 13.17 8.32
C HIS A 10 2.99 13.25 7.82
N HIS A 11 3.57 12.12 7.43
CA HIS A 11 4.92 12.09 6.84
C HIS A 11 5.00 12.86 5.53
N ILE A 12 3.98 12.76 4.67
CA ILE A 12 3.92 13.49 3.40
C ILE A 12 3.95 15.00 3.63
N HIS A 13 3.08 15.49 4.51
CA HIS A 13 3.02 16.93 4.82
C HIS A 13 4.35 17.42 5.41
N ARG A 14 4.95 16.63 6.32
CA ARG A 14 6.26 16.96 6.91
C ARG A 14 7.40 16.97 5.89
N SER A 15 7.34 16.11 4.88
CA SER A 15 8.33 16.02 3.80
C SER A 15 8.25 17.17 2.77
N GLN A 16 7.33 18.13 2.94
CA GLN A 16 7.05 19.19 1.96
C GLN A 16 6.78 18.63 0.55
N ASN A 17 6.10 17.48 0.44
CA ASN A 17 5.78 16.81 -0.82
C ASN A 17 7.01 16.35 -1.64
N LYS A 18 8.17 16.13 -1.00
CA LYS A 18 9.37 15.62 -1.70
C LYS A 18 9.38 14.10 -1.85
N SER A 19 8.68 13.37 -0.99
CA SER A 19 8.65 11.90 -1.03
C SER A 19 7.62 11.34 -2.03
N ASN A 20 7.99 10.23 -2.67
CA ASN A 20 7.04 9.36 -3.37
C ASN A 20 6.32 8.45 -2.37
N ILE A 21 5.08 8.10 -2.67
CA ILE A 21 4.16 7.40 -1.78
C ILE A 21 3.56 6.22 -2.51
N TRP A 22 3.63 5.04 -1.88
CA TRP A 22 2.94 3.85 -2.35
C TRP A 22 1.90 3.43 -1.30
N ILE A 23 0.64 3.38 -1.72
CA ILE A 23 -0.47 2.86 -0.91
C ILE A 23 -0.93 1.57 -1.55
N ILE A 24 -0.66 0.45 -0.87
CA ILE A 24 -1.10 -0.88 -1.29
C ILE A 24 -2.17 -1.33 -0.30
N SER A 25 -3.41 -1.49 -0.78
CA SER A 25 -4.55 -1.85 0.06
C SER A 25 -5.15 -3.18 -0.38
N ALA A 26 -5.02 -4.19 0.47
CA ALA A 26 -5.61 -5.50 0.26
C ALA A 26 -7.05 -5.54 0.80
N ASN A 27 -7.96 -6.00 -0.05
CA ASN A 27 -9.40 -6.02 0.20
C ASN A 27 -9.99 -7.36 -0.27
N ARG A 28 -11.15 -7.74 0.26
CA ARG A 28 -11.82 -8.98 -0.15
C ARG A 28 -12.38 -8.84 -1.56
N ASN A 29 -13.18 -7.80 -1.78
CA ASN A 29 -13.85 -7.44 -3.03
C ASN A 29 -13.86 -5.92 -3.19
N CYS A 30 -14.28 -5.39 -4.34
CA CYS A 30 -14.24 -3.93 -4.56
C CYS A 30 -15.20 -3.16 -3.65
N ARG A 31 -16.28 -3.79 -3.19
CA ARG A 31 -17.23 -3.20 -2.22
C ARG A 31 -16.59 -2.97 -0.85
N SER A 32 -15.62 -3.81 -0.47
CA SER A 32 -14.88 -3.67 0.79
C SER A 32 -13.80 -2.58 0.78
N ILE A 33 -13.59 -1.90 -0.36
CA ILE A 33 -12.62 -0.80 -0.44
C ILE A 33 -13.22 0.45 0.19
N TYR A 34 -12.89 0.66 1.44
CA TYR A 34 -13.24 1.90 2.13
C TYR A 34 -12.39 3.07 1.60
N TYR A 35 -13.01 4.25 1.53
CA TYR A 35 -12.36 5.52 1.18
C TYR A 35 -11.76 5.61 -0.23
N ALA A 36 -12.19 4.77 -1.19
CA ALA A 36 -11.72 4.81 -2.57
C ALA A 36 -11.78 6.22 -3.21
N VAL A 37 -12.84 6.98 -2.95
CA VAL A 37 -12.98 8.37 -3.42
C VAL A 37 -11.91 9.30 -2.83
N LYS A 38 -11.60 9.18 -1.53
CA LYS A 38 -10.57 9.99 -0.88
C LYS A 38 -9.18 9.63 -1.41
N LEU A 39 -8.89 8.34 -1.59
CA LEU A 39 -7.65 7.86 -2.20
C LEU A 39 -7.50 8.36 -3.65
N LYS A 40 -8.57 8.37 -4.44
CA LYS A 40 -8.56 8.94 -5.79
C LYS A 40 -8.28 10.45 -5.79
N LYS A 41 -8.87 11.20 -4.85
CA LYS A 41 -8.57 12.63 -4.66
C LYS A 41 -7.10 12.85 -4.25
N LEU A 42 -6.58 12.01 -3.34
CA LEU A 42 -5.18 12.04 -2.93
C LEU A 42 -4.24 11.81 -4.12
N LYS A 43 -4.47 10.76 -4.92
CA LYS A 43 -3.69 10.49 -6.13
C LYS A 43 -3.68 11.66 -7.11
N LYS A 44 -4.81 12.34 -7.29
CA LYS A 44 -4.91 13.54 -8.13
C LYS A 44 -4.12 14.73 -7.56
N GLY A 45 -4.19 14.96 -6.25
CA GLY A 45 -3.46 16.04 -5.57
C GLY A 45 -1.94 15.87 -5.58
N TYR A 46 -1.47 14.62 -5.65
CA TYR A 46 -0.06 14.25 -5.64
C TYR A 46 0.37 13.59 -6.95
N LYS A 47 0.06 14.24 -8.08
CA LYS A 47 0.28 13.70 -9.43
C LYS A 47 1.75 13.30 -9.64
N GLY A 48 1.98 12.05 -10.03
CA GLY A 48 3.31 11.48 -10.27
C GLY A 48 4.07 11.03 -9.01
N LYS A 49 3.61 11.42 -7.80
CA LYS A 49 4.24 11.05 -6.52
C LYS A 49 3.41 10.10 -5.67
N CYS A 50 2.12 9.91 -6.00
CA CYS A 50 1.25 8.99 -5.28
C CYS A 50 0.81 7.81 -6.18
N ASN A 51 1.33 6.64 -5.83
CA ASN A 51 1.01 5.35 -6.42
C ASN A 51 0.06 4.61 -5.49
N ILE A 52 -1.06 4.15 -6.04
CA ILE A 52 -2.10 3.48 -5.28
C ILE A 52 -2.46 2.21 -6.03
N HIS A 53 -2.48 1.10 -5.31
CA HIS A 53 -2.78 -0.23 -5.81
C HIS A 53 -3.77 -0.91 -4.89
N PHE A 54 -4.81 -1.52 -5.48
CA PHE A 54 -5.75 -2.36 -4.74
C PHE A 54 -5.47 -3.83 -5.04
N LEU A 55 -5.33 -4.64 -3.99
CA LEU A 55 -5.25 -6.09 -4.10
C LEU A 55 -6.61 -6.68 -3.74
N ILE A 56 -7.24 -7.40 -4.66
CA ILE A 56 -8.58 -7.97 -4.48
C ILE A 56 -8.45 -9.49 -4.40
N THR A 57 -8.62 -10.02 -3.18
CA THR A 57 -8.37 -11.44 -2.90
C THR A 57 -9.48 -12.37 -3.40
N ARG A 58 -10.72 -11.87 -3.48
CA ARG A 58 -11.91 -12.58 -3.97
C ARG A 58 -12.75 -11.65 -4.84
N PRO A 59 -12.29 -11.34 -6.06
CA PRO A 59 -13.03 -10.43 -6.93
C PRO A 59 -14.34 -11.08 -7.39
N GLU A 60 -15.41 -10.30 -7.40
CA GLU A 60 -16.67 -10.68 -8.03
C GLU A 60 -16.69 -10.19 -9.49
N LEU A 61 -17.42 -10.86 -10.40
CA LEU A 61 -17.46 -10.48 -11.83
C LEU A 61 -17.86 -9.00 -12.05
N GLN A 62 -18.66 -8.46 -11.14
CA GLN A 62 -19.16 -7.08 -11.14
C GLN A 62 -18.20 -6.01 -10.59
N ASP A 63 -17.04 -6.41 -10.06
CA ASP A 63 -16.14 -5.54 -9.31
C ASP A 63 -15.15 -4.78 -10.22
N PHE A 64 -14.73 -5.38 -11.32
CA PHE A 64 -13.69 -4.82 -12.20
C PHE A 64 -14.08 -3.55 -12.99
N PRO A 65 -15.34 -3.32 -13.40
CA PRO A 65 -15.67 -2.12 -14.19
C PRO A 65 -15.71 -0.80 -13.39
N LYS A 66 -15.78 -0.84 -12.04
CA LYS A 66 -16.27 0.31 -11.26
C LYS A 66 -15.20 1.24 -10.68
N LEU A 67 -13.92 0.88 -10.70
CA LEU A 67 -12.85 1.69 -10.11
C LEU A 67 -11.90 2.24 -11.17
N THR A 68 -12.41 3.14 -12.00
CA THR A 68 -11.62 3.79 -13.05
C THR A 68 -10.50 4.66 -12.43
N GLY A 69 -9.25 4.39 -12.82
CA GLY A 69 -8.09 5.25 -12.55
C GLY A 69 -7.17 4.84 -11.39
N ILE A 70 -7.38 3.69 -10.74
CA ILE A 70 -6.43 3.10 -9.77
C ILE A 70 -6.12 1.67 -10.22
N LYS A 71 -4.84 1.26 -10.21
CA LYS A 71 -4.42 -0.10 -10.61
C LYS A 71 -5.01 -1.12 -9.62
N MET A 72 -5.60 -2.19 -10.15
CA MET A 72 -6.16 -3.29 -9.38
C MET A 72 -5.46 -4.59 -9.74
N HIS A 73 -5.19 -5.39 -8.71
CA HIS A 73 -4.47 -6.66 -8.80
C HIS A 73 -5.29 -7.74 -8.13
N ARG A 74 -5.21 -8.98 -8.62
CA ARG A 74 -5.92 -10.12 -8.04
C ARG A 74 -5.04 -10.86 -7.05
N GLY A 75 -5.62 -11.23 -5.91
CA GLY A 75 -4.96 -12.06 -4.89
C GLY A 75 -4.34 -11.29 -3.74
N TYR A 76 -3.43 -11.96 -3.04
CA TYR A 76 -2.65 -11.40 -1.93
C TYR A 76 -1.35 -10.77 -2.46
N LEU A 77 -0.66 -10.02 -1.61
CA LEU A 77 0.68 -9.53 -1.93
C LEU A 77 1.63 -10.72 -2.04
N THR A 78 2.23 -10.92 -3.21
CA THR A 78 3.23 -11.96 -3.47
C THR A 78 4.53 -11.33 -3.97
N TYR A 79 5.60 -12.12 -3.98
CA TYR A 79 6.90 -11.68 -4.48
C TYR A 79 6.84 -11.22 -5.95
N ASP A 80 6.12 -11.95 -6.80
CA ASP A 80 5.98 -11.54 -8.20
C ASP A 80 5.13 -10.28 -8.33
N LEU A 81 4.09 -10.14 -7.52
CA LEU A 81 3.27 -8.94 -7.54
C LEU A 81 4.03 -7.69 -7.09
N LEU A 82 5.04 -7.81 -6.21
CA LEU A 82 5.89 -6.68 -5.82
C LEU A 82 6.56 -6.02 -7.03
N LYS A 83 6.91 -6.80 -8.07
CA LYS A 83 7.52 -6.30 -9.30
C LYS A 83 6.58 -5.38 -10.08
N ASP A 84 5.27 -5.61 -9.98
CA ASP A 84 4.23 -4.84 -10.67
C ASP A 84 3.77 -3.58 -9.90
N LEU A 85 4.27 -3.39 -8.68
CA LEU A 85 3.88 -2.28 -7.80
C LEU A 85 4.74 -1.02 -7.96
N ASP A 86 5.69 -1.03 -8.91
CA ASP A 86 6.57 0.11 -9.20
C ASP A 86 7.27 0.63 -7.93
N LEU A 87 7.58 -0.25 -6.97
CA LEU A 87 8.22 0.11 -5.70
C LEU A 87 9.70 0.50 -5.94
N PRO A 88 10.27 1.40 -5.12
CA PRO A 88 11.71 1.69 -5.20
C PRO A 88 12.50 0.41 -4.94
N PRO A 89 13.65 0.21 -5.61
CA PRO A 89 14.43 -1.00 -5.44
C PRO A 89 14.86 -1.17 -3.97
N PRO A 90 14.99 -2.41 -3.47
CA PRO A 90 15.40 -2.69 -2.09
C PRO A 90 16.81 -2.17 -1.76
N THR A 91 17.61 -1.81 -2.77
CA THR A 91 18.91 -1.14 -2.64
C THR A 91 18.82 0.36 -2.33
N THR A 92 17.60 0.93 -2.30
CA THR A 92 17.39 2.34 -1.93
C THR A 92 17.90 2.57 -0.50
N PRO A 93 18.70 3.62 -0.25
CA PRO A 93 19.28 3.86 1.07
C PRO A 93 18.23 3.86 2.19
N PHE A 94 18.63 3.32 3.34
CA PHE A 94 17.81 3.15 4.53
C PHE A 94 17.08 4.43 4.98
N HIS A 95 17.72 5.59 4.85
CA HIS A 95 17.14 6.87 5.29
C HIS A 95 16.05 7.42 4.34
N ASP A 96 15.86 6.81 3.17
CA ASP A 96 14.98 7.33 2.12
C ASP A 96 13.65 6.57 2.02
N MET A 97 13.45 5.48 2.78
CA MET A 97 12.26 4.65 2.70
C MET A 97 11.67 4.31 4.07
N LEU A 98 10.39 4.65 4.28
CA LEU A 98 9.60 4.23 5.42
C LEU A 98 8.47 3.31 4.95
N MET A 99 8.45 2.07 5.43
CA MET A 99 7.37 1.13 5.15
C MET A 99 6.47 0.99 6.37
N ILE A 100 5.16 1.09 6.17
CA ILE A 100 4.16 0.92 7.23
C ILE A 100 3.19 -0.16 6.81
N VAL A 101 3.09 -1.23 7.60
CA VAL A 101 2.16 -2.34 7.36
C VAL A 101 1.16 -2.40 8.50
N SER A 102 -0.13 -2.45 8.17
CA SER A 102 -1.22 -2.52 9.15
C SER A 102 -2.35 -3.41 8.62
N GLY A 103 -2.96 -4.17 9.51
CA GLY A 103 -3.98 -5.17 9.18
C GLY A 103 -4.11 -6.25 10.26
N THR A 104 -4.61 -7.43 9.91
CA THR A 104 -4.61 -8.59 10.82
C THR A 104 -3.20 -9.15 11.01
N GLN A 105 -2.91 -9.80 12.13
CA GLN A 105 -1.58 -10.37 12.41
C GLN A 105 -1.06 -11.27 11.27
N LYS A 106 -1.87 -12.24 10.81
CA LYS A 106 -1.50 -13.14 9.70
C LYS A 106 -1.18 -12.38 8.40
N PHE A 107 -1.90 -11.29 8.14
CA PHE A 107 -1.63 -10.45 6.97
C PHE A 107 -0.30 -9.71 7.12
N GLN A 108 -0.05 -9.13 8.30
CA GLN A 108 1.19 -8.42 8.61
C GLN A 108 2.40 -9.34 8.50
N GLU A 109 2.34 -10.54 9.06
CA GLU A 109 3.38 -11.57 8.97
C GLU A 109 3.65 -11.97 7.50
N GLY A 110 2.59 -12.26 6.72
CA GLY A 110 2.74 -12.63 5.31
C GLY A 110 3.33 -11.51 4.45
N VAL A 111 2.93 -10.26 4.67
CA VAL A 111 3.50 -9.10 3.97
C VAL A 111 4.95 -8.88 4.38
N THR A 112 5.26 -8.96 5.68
CA THR A 112 6.62 -8.81 6.21
C THR A 112 7.56 -9.84 5.61
N PHE A 113 7.17 -11.12 5.63
CA PHE A 113 7.94 -12.19 5.01
C PHE A 113 8.16 -11.95 3.51
N THR A 114 7.14 -11.50 2.79
CA THR A 114 7.24 -11.22 1.35
C THR A 114 8.20 -10.05 1.05
N LEU A 115 8.17 -8.99 1.87
CA LEU A 115 9.07 -7.85 1.75
C LEU A 115 10.52 -8.23 2.09
N GLN A 116 10.75 -8.98 3.17
CA GLN A 116 12.06 -9.49 3.55
C GLN A 116 12.65 -10.39 2.46
N LYS A 117 11.85 -11.31 1.89
CA LYS A 117 12.27 -12.15 0.76
C LYS A 117 12.63 -11.32 -0.47
N ALA A 118 12.04 -10.14 -0.63
CA ALA A 118 12.40 -9.18 -1.67
C ALA A 118 13.56 -8.26 -1.32
N GLY A 119 14.24 -8.48 -0.20
CA GLY A 119 15.41 -7.71 0.22
C GLY A 119 15.09 -6.37 0.88
N TYR A 120 13.82 -6.08 1.14
CA TYR A 120 13.46 -4.92 1.96
C TYR A 120 13.78 -5.25 3.42
N GLY A 121 14.78 -4.59 3.99
CA GLY A 121 15.27 -4.85 5.34
C GLY A 121 14.30 -4.47 6.45
N ASP A 122 14.37 -5.19 7.57
CA ASP A 122 13.50 -5.05 8.74
C ASP A 122 13.55 -3.68 9.40
N SER A 123 14.70 -3.02 9.33
CA SER A 123 14.91 -1.72 9.95
C SER A 123 13.97 -0.64 9.39
N ASN A 124 13.46 -0.80 8.16
CA ASN A 124 12.55 0.13 7.49
C ASN A 124 11.07 -0.19 7.71
N LEU A 125 10.76 -1.34 8.31
CA LEU A 125 9.42 -1.87 8.41
C LEU A 125 8.80 -1.55 9.76
N ARG A 126 7.77 -0.69 9.73
CA ARG A 126 6.93 -0.42 10.89
C ARG A 126 5.62 -1.18 10.77
N VAL A 127 5.48 -2.20 11.61
CA VAL A 127 4.24 -2.96 11.71
C VAL A 127 3.36 -2.33 12.78
N LEU A 128 2.17 -1.87 12.39
CA LEU A 128 1.18 -1.30 13.31
C LEU A 128 0.13 -2.35 13.62
N GLN A 129 0.23 -2.93 14.82
CA GLN A 129 -0.82 -3.80 15.33
C GLN A 129 -2.10 -2.98 15.55
N ALA A 130 -3.22 -3.49 15.05
CA ALA A 130 -4.52 -3.02 15.48
C ALA A 130 -4.76 -3.62 16.88
N THR A 131 -4.69 -2.80 17.92
CA THR A 131 -5.23 -3.16 19.22
C THR A 131 -6.74 -3.32 19.04
N VAL A 132 -7.24 -4.54 19.24
CA VAL A 132 -8.67 -4.85 19.22
C VAL A 132 -9.33 -4.27 20.46
#